data_AF-A0A3D0TWY0-F1
#
_entry.id   AF-A0A3D0TWY0-F1
#
_cell.length_a   1.000
_cell.length_b   1.000
_cell.length_c   1.000
_cell.angle_alpha   90.00
_cell.angle_beta   90.00
_cell.angle_gamma   90.00
#
_symmetry.space_group_name_H-M   'P 1'
#
loop_
_entity.id
_entity.type
_entity.pdbx_description
1 polymer ?
#
loop_
_entity_poly.entity_id
_entity_poly.type
_entity_poly.pdbx_seq_one_letter_code
_entity_poly.pdbx_strand_id
1 'polypeptide(L)'
;TIAATSAVLVALLVAVAALAALAGTVVVRRDGAWRRVATAAETRPNADLVAPLAGAVGLVVLALAQGDAADAGAGPTALHAVRLLVGAAFLGALTDAMLLGHWYLVQPGLRRDPLLEMVRWLRRLWPLEIAVLLVPVGMASVLTGSIDDGYGGLLGWFWAACAATTIVLTLVARAALAERQYAAVMAATGLLYLAILSGFGTDLVARLVLAA
;
A
#
# COMPACT_ATOMS: atom_id res chain seq x y z
N THR A 1 -4.29 13.99 -29.63
CA THR A 1 -5.10 12.79 -29.87
C THR A 1 -4.26 11.52 -29.94
N ILE A 2 -3.13 11.48 -30.67
CA ILE A 2 -2.24 10.30 -30.79
C ILE A 2 -1.53 9.94 -29.47
N ALA A 3 -1.03 10.92 -28.72
CA ALA A 3 -0.36 10.68 -27.42
C ALA A 3 -1.29 10.10 -26.34
N ALA A 4 -2.58 10.51 -26.36
CA ALA A 4 -3.60 9.96 -25.48
C ALA A 4 -3.95 8.51 -25.84
N THR A 5 -3.90 8.15 -27.13
CA THR A 5 -4.16 6.78 -27.57
C THR A 5 -3.00 5.84 -27.19
N SER A 6 -1.75 6.29 -27.27
CA SER A 6 -0.58 5.49 -26.86
C SER A 6 -0.55 5.23 -25.36
N ALA A 7 -0.88 6.22 -24.52
CA ALA A 7 -0.91 6.05 -23.07
C ALA A 7 -1.98 5.05 -22.60
N VAL A 8 -3.18 5.11 -23.17
CA VAL A 8 -4.28 4.16 -22.88
C VAL A 8 -3.91 2.74 -23.28
N LEU A 9 -3.24 2.59 -24.43
CA LEU A 9 -2.84 1.28 -24.95
C LEU A 9 -1.73 0.64 -24.09
N VAL A 10 -0.77 1.45 -23.62
CA VAL A 10 0.26 1.03 -22.68
C VAL A 10 -0.34 0.63 -21.33
N ALA A 11 -1.27 1.41 -20.79
CA ALA A 11 -1.97 1.09 -19.54
C ALA A 11 -2.78 -0.21 -19.64
N LEU A 12 -3.48 -0.43 -20.76
CA LEU A 12 -4.20 -1.68 -21.04
C LEU A 12 -3.26 -2.88 -21.14
N LEU A 13 -2.13 -2.74 -21.84
CA LEU A 13 -1.14 -3.82 -21.95
C LEU A 13 -0.54 -4.20 -20.60
N VAL A 14 -0.21 -3.20 -19.78
CA VAL A 14 0.26 -3.42 -18.41
C VAL A 14 -0.81 -4.09 -17.56
N ALA A 15 -2.06 -3.64 -17.61
CA ALA A 15 -3.16 -4.21 -16.85
C ALA A 15 -3.40 -5.68 -17.25
N VAL A 16 -3.39 -5.98 -18.55
CA VAL A 16 -3.50 -7.35 -19.08
C VAL A 16 -2.30 -8.20 -18.64
N ALA A 17 -1.08 -7.67 -18.68
CA ALA A 17 0.11 -8.38 -18.22
C ALA A 17 0.07 -8.68 -16.72
N ALA A 18 -0.37 -7.73 -15.89
CA ALA A 18 -0.54 -7.91 -14.45
C ALA A 18 -1.66 -8.92 -14.13
N LEU A 19 -2.79 -8.87 -14.84
CA LEU A 19 -3.88 -9.84 -14.70
C LEU A 19 -3.47 -11.23 -15.16
N ALA A 20 -2.70 -11.34 -16.25
CA ALA A 20 -2.16 -12.61 -16.73
C ALA A 20 -1.13 -13.20 -15.76
N ALA A 21 -0.27 -12.35 -15.18
CA ALA A 21 0.68 -12.73 -14.13
C ALA A 21 -0.05 -13.25 -12.88
N LEU A 22 -1.10 -12.55 -12.43
CA LEU A 22 -1.95 -12.97 -11.32
C LEU A 22 -2.65 -14.30 -11.63
N ALA A 23 -3.29 -14.42 -12.80
CA ALA A 23 -3.95 -15.63 -13.24
C ALA A 23 -2.97 -16.81 -13.33
N GLY A 24 -1.76 -16.58 -13.85
CA GLY A 24 -0.68 -17.57 -13.88
C GLY A 24 -0.30 -18.07 -12.49
N THR A 25 -0.13 -17.18 -11.51
CA THR A 25 0.13 -17.58 -10.11
C THR A 25 -1.00 -18.38 -9.49
N VAL A 26 -2.27 -18.05 -9.80
CA VAL A 26 -3.43 -18.78 -9.28
C VAL A 26 -3.57 -20.17 -9.94
N VAL A 27 -3.34 -20.27 -11.25
CA VAL A 27 -3.44 -21.53 -12.01
C VAL A 27 -2.34 -22.50 -11.62
N VAL A 28 -1.08 -22.05 -11.53
CA VAL A 28 0.06 -22.86 -11.06
C VAL A 28 -0.22 -23.45 -9.66
N ARG A 29 -0.96 -22.73 -8.81
CA ARG A 29 -1.36 -23.21 -7.48
C ARG A 29 -2.52 -24.21 -7.54
N ARG A 30 -3.47 -24.06 -8.48
CA ARG A 30 -4.63 -24.96 -8.62
C ARG A 30 -4.24 -26.39 -9.01
N ASP A 31 -3.17 -26.55 -9.80
CA ASP A 31 -2.71 -27.85 -10.33
C ASP A 31 -2.03 -28.77 -9.29
N GLY A 32 -2.04 -28.42 -8.00
CA GLY A 32 -1.76 -29.43 -6.97
C GLY A 32 -1.94 -29.02 -5.51
N ALA A 33 -2.82 -28.05 -5.21
CA ALA A 33 -3.07 -27.60 -3.84
C ALA A 33 -3.78 -28.65 -2.95
N TRP A 34 -4.65 -29.52 -3.49
CA TRP A 34 -5.45 -30.40 -2.64
C TRP A 34 -4.76 -31.71 -2.23
N ARG A 35 -3.68 -32.13 -2.93
CA ARG A 35 -3.01 -33.42 -2.70
C ARG A 35 -1.70 -33.33 -1.93
N ARG A 36 -1.21 -32.12 -1.62
CA ARG A 36 0.16 -31.88 -1.09
C ARG A 36 0.25 -31.15 0.26
N VAL A 37 -0.88 -30.99 0.97
CA VAL A 37 -0.92 -30.34 2.31
C VAL A 37 -0.23 -31.19 3.40
N ALA A 38 0.08 -32.46 3.13
CA ALA A 38 0.68 -33.37 4.11
C ALA A 38 2.19 -33.19 4.33
N THR A 39 2.89 -32.44 3.47
CA THR A 39 4.32 -32.21 3.61
C THR A 39 4.58 -30.71 3.57
N ALA A 40 5.20 -30.19 4.62
CA ALA A 40 5.49 -28.77 4.88
C ALA A 40 6.47 -28.10 3.89
N ALA A 41 6.55 -28.57 2.64
CA ALA A 41 7.47 -28.08 1.63
C ALA A 41 6.72 -27.36 0.50
N GLU A 42 7.31 -26.25 0.08
CA GLU A 42 7.10 -25.56 -1.20
C GLU A 42 5.93 -24.57 -1.31
N THR A 43 6.05 -23.41 -0.65
CA THR A 43 5.85 -22.17 -1.41
C THR A 43 7.07 -21.99 -2.32
N ARG A 44 6.88 -21.91 -3.64
CA ARG A 44 7.96 -21.49 -4.56
C ARG A 44 8.11 -19.98 -4.42
N PRO A 45 9.11 -19.46 -3.67
CA PRO A 45 9.15 -18.04 -3.33
C PRO A 45 9.19 -17.16 -4.57
N ASN A 46 9.88 -17.65 -5.61
CA ASN A 46 10.03 -16.95 -6.89
C ASN A 46 8.70 -16.79 -7.65
N ALA A 47 7.78 -17.75 -7.52
CA ALA A 47 6.47 -17.67 -8.18
C ALA A 47 5.59 -16.60 -7.52
N ASP A 48 5.71 -16.42 -6.20
CA ASP A 48 4.94 -15.42 -5.44
C ASP A 48 5.38 -13.98 -5.75
N LEU A 49 6.59 -13.81 -6.30
CA LEU A 49 7.10 -12.51 -6.73
C LEU A 49 6.56 -12.05 -8.09
N VAL A 50 5.99 -12.95 -8.90
CA VAL A 50 5.55 -12.62 -10.27
C VAL A 50 4.48 -11.53 -10.27
N ALA A 51 3.47 -11.64 -9.41
CA ALA A 51 2.40 -10.64 -9.34
C ALA A 51 2.87 -9.28 -8.79
N PRO A 52 3.61 -9.21 -7.65
CA PRO A 52 4.21 -7.95 -7.18
C PRO A 52 5.14 -7.29 -8.20
N LEU A 53 5.96 -8.06 -8.92
CA LEU A 53 6.87 -7.52 -9.93
C LEU A 53 6.11 -6.97 -11.14
N ALA A 54 5.10 -7.68 -11.62
CA ALA A 54 4.23 -7.18 -12.69
C ALA A 54 3.51 -5.89 -12.28
N GLY A 55 3.00 -5.83 -11.04
CA GLY A 55 2.41 -4.62 -10.48
C GLY A 55 3.41 -3.46 -10.38
N ALA A 56 4.63 -3.71 -9.90
CA ALA A 56 5.68 -2.71 -9.81
C ALA A 56 6.08 -2.15 -11.19
N VAL A 57 6.26 -3.01 -12.19
CA VAL A 57 6.48 -2.60 -13.58
C VAL A 57 5.33 -1.73 -14.06
N GLY A 58 4.09 -2.12 -13.77
CA GLY A 58 2.93 -1.35 -14.16
C GLY A 58 2.86 0.05 -13.55
N LEU A 59 3.21 0.19 -12.27
CA LEU A 59 3.28 1.49 -11.61
C LEU A 59 4.40 2.37 -12.18
N VAL A 60 5.56 1.79 -12.53
CA VAL A 60 6.64 2.54 -13.20
C VAL A 60 6.19 3.02 -14.57
N VAL A 61 5.55 2.15 -15.36
CA VAL A 61 5.01 2.52 -16.67
C VAL A 61 3.94 3.61 -16.56
N LEU A 62 3.07 3.52 -15.55
CA LEU A 62 2.08 4.57 -15.25
C LEU A 62 2.76 5.90 -14.94
N ALA A 63 3.79 5.89 -14.08
CA ALA A 63 4.53 7.11 -13.74
C ALA A 63 5.20 7.74 -14.97
N LEU A 64 5.79 6.93 -15.85
CA LEU A 64 6.40 7.42 -17.10
C LEU A 64 5.34 8.02 -18.03
N ALA A 65 4.20 7.34 -18.20
CA ALA A 65 3.10 7.82 -19.05
C ALA A 65 2.46 9.12 -18.54
N GLN A 66 2.44 9.35 -17.22
CA GLN A 66 1.94 10.59 -16.63
C GLN A 66 3.00 11.69 -16.57
N GLY A 67 4.28 11.34 -16.48
CA GLY A 67 5.40 12.29 -16.41
C GLY A 67 5.59 13.10 -17.68
N ASP A 68 5.26 12.55 -18.85
CA ASP A 68 5.33 13.27 -20.13
C ASP A 68 4.18 14.29 -20.32
N ALA A 69 3.18 14.29 -19.43
CA ALA A 69 1.97 15.12 -19.53
C ALA A 69 1.92 16.29 -18.54
N ALA A 70 2.90 16.42 -17.63
CA ALA A 70 2.78 17.29 -16.46
C ALA A 70 3.88 18.35 -16.38
N ASP A 71 3.67 19.47 -17.07
CA ASP A 71 4.52 20.68 -17.00
C ASP A 71 4.11 21.67 -15.88
N ALA A 72 3.24 21.26 -14.95
CA ALA A 72 2.86 22.10 -13.80
C ALA A 72 2.56 21.23 -12.58
N GLY A 73 3.44 21.24 -11.56
CA GLY A 73 3.17 20.71 -10.21
C GLY A 73 3.60 19.26 -9.95
N ALA A 74 3.66 18.42 -10.98
CA ALA A 74 4.23 17.08 -10.88
C ALA A 74 5.76 17.15 -10.69
N GLY A 75 6.27 16.62 -9.57
CA GLY A 75 7.72 16.53 -9.36
C GLY A 75 8.40 15.66 -10.42
N PRO A 76 9.74 15.49 -10.37
CA PRO A 76 10.47 14.65 -11.32
C PRO A 76 9.81 13.28 -11.49
N THR A 77 9.70 12.75 -12.72
CA THR A 77 9.04 11.47 -13.02
C THR A 77 9.49 10.31 -12.11
N ALA A 78 10.77 10.32 -11.73
CA ALA A 78 11.34 9.39 -10.75
C ALA A 78 10.68 9.49 -9.36
N LEU A 79 10.42 10.70 -8.85
CA LEU A 79 9.74 10.91 -7.58
C LEU A 79 8.29 10.40 -7.63
N HIS A 80 7.59 10.62 -8.74
CA HIS A 80 6.25 10.04 -8.92
C HIS A 80 6.26 8.52 -8.93
N ALA A 81 7.19 7.89 -9.67
CA ALA A 81 7.34 6.44 -9.62
C ALA A 81 7.61 5.93 -8.21
N VAL A 82 8.48 6.60 -7.44
CA VAL A 82 8.77 6.25 -6.05
C VAL A 82 7.52 6.39 -5.17
N ARG A 83 6.73 7.47 -5.29
CA ARG A 83 5.45 7.66 -4.59
C ARG A 83 4.44 6.56 -4.89
N LEU A 84 4.35 6.13 -6.15
CA LEU A 84 3.45 5.04 -6.53
C LEU A 84 3.91 3.72 -5.90
N LEU A 85 5.20 3.40 -6.00
CA LEU A 85 5.75 2.13 -5.49
C LEU A 85 5.71 2.04 -3.96
N VAL A 86 6.09 3.11 -3.27
CA VAL A 86 6.07 3.15 -1.81
C VAL A 86 4.63 3.13 -1.29
N GLY A 87 3.72 3.91 -1.88
CA GLY A 87 2.31 3.90 -1.51
C GLY A 87 1.65 2.54 -1.74
N ALA A 88 1.96 1.88 -2.87
CA ALA A 88 1.48 0.52 -3.13
C ALA A 88 2.00 -0.51 -2.11
N ALA A 89 3.30 -0.44 -1.75
CA ALA A 89 3.86 -1.31 -0.72
C ALA A 89 3.24 -1.04 0.66
N PHE A 90 3.07 0.23 1.02
CA PHE A 90 2.47 0.66 2.28
C PHE A 90 1.01 0.22 2.40
N LEU A 91 0.15 0.56 1.43
CA LEU A 91 -1.25 0.16 1.41
C LEU A 91 -1.43 -1.35 1.30
N GLY A 92 -0.56 -2.03 0.53
CA GLY A 92 -0.53 -3.49 0.45
C GLY A 92 -0.26 -4.13 1.81
N ALA A 93 0.79 -3.69 2.51
CA ALA A 93 1.12 -4.19 3.85
C ALA A 93 0.04 -3.87 4.88
N LEU A 94 -0.58 -2.68 4.80
CA LEU A 94 -1.66 -2.25 5.67
C LEU A 94 -2.92 -3.13 5.48
N THR A 95 -3.25 -3.41 4.22
CA THR A 95 -4.37 -4.28 3.85
C THR A 95 -4.12 -5.73 4.26
N ASP A 96 -2.92 -6.25 4.02
CA ASP A 96 -2.57 -7.61 4.42
C ASP A 96 -2.60 -7.79 5.94
N ALA A 97 -2.08 -6.81 6.70
CA ALA A 97 -2.18 -6.80 8.16
C ALA A 97 -3.64 -6.85 8.65
N MET A 98 -4.52 -6.05 8.03
CA MET A 98 -5.92 -5.99 8.39
C MET A 98 -6.68 -7.27 8.02
N LEU A 99 -6.47 -7.81 6.81
CA LEU A 99 -7.08 -9.05 6.34
C LEU A 99 -6.62 -10.25 7.17
N LEU A 100 -5.33 -10.30 7.48
CA LEU A 100 -4.79 -11.30 8.39
C LEU A 100 -5.44 -11.15 9.76
N GLY A 101 -5.56 -9.94 10.30
CA GLY A 101 -6.31 -9.69 11.54
C GLY A 101 -7.74 -10.23 11.49
N HIS A 102 -8.46 -10.01 10.39
CA HIS A 102 -9.81 -10.54 10.23
C HIS A 102 -9.88 -12.07 10.37
N TRP A 103 -8.92 -12.80 9.80
CA TRP A 103 -8.87 -14.27 9.94
C TRP A 103 -8.67 -14.74 11.38
N TYR A 104 -7.98 -13.97 12.22
CA TYR A 104 -7.80 -14.32 13.64
C TYR A 104 -9.11 -14.17 14.43
N LEU A 105 -10.03 -13.31 14.00
CA LEU A 105 -11.34 -13.20 14.64
C LEU A 105 -12.19 -14.45 14.41
N VAL A 106 -12.08 -15.06 13.23
CA VAL A 106 -12.89 -16.22 12.82
C VAL A 106 -12.23 -17.55 13.18
N GLN A 107 -10.89 -17.57 13.31
CA GLN A 107 -10.14 -18.78 13.68
C GLN A 107 -9.19 -18.54 14.87
N PRO A 108 -9.69 -18.75 16.10
CA PRO A 108 -8.86 -18.72 17.30
C PRO A 108 -7.76 -19.80 17.26
N GLY A 109 -6.55 -19.45 17.69
CA GLY A 109 -5.43 -20.39 17.81
C GLY A 109 -4.34 -20.29 16.74
N LEU A 110 -4.47 -19.36 15.78
CA LEU A 110 -3.40 -19.07 14.81
C LEU A 110 -2.14 -18.51 15.50
N ARG A 111 -0.96 -18.88 14.99
CA ARG A 111 0.34 -18.38 15.45
C ARG A 111 0.39 -16.86 15.30
N ARG A 112 0.94 -16.11 16.25
CA ARG A 112 0.96 -14.63 16.20
C ARG A 112 2.08 -14.04 15.34
N ASP A 113 3.07 -14.86 14.99
CA ASP A 113 4.28 -14.41 14.28
C ASP A 113 3.97 -13.70 12.94
N PRO A 114 3.05 -14.20 12.09
CA PRO A 114 2.75 -13.55 10.81
C PRO A 114 2.13 -12.15 10.99
N LEU A 115 1.22 -11.99 11.96
CA LEU A 115 0.60 -10.69 12.24
C LEU A 115 1.62 -9.69 12.82
N LEU A 116 2.51 -10.16 13.70
CA LEU A 116 3.62 -9.37 14.21
C LEU A 116 4.60 -8.94 13.11
N GLU A 117 4.82 -9.80 12.12
CA GLU A 117 5.63 -9.49 10.95
C GLU A 117 5.00 -8.40 10.09
N MET A 118 3.70 -8.49 9.81
CA MET A 118 2.99 -7.46 9.04
C MET A 118 3.01 -6.10 9.74
N VAL A 119 2.71 -6.06 11.04
CA VAL A 119 2.80 -4.81 11.84
C VAL A 119 4.23 -4.23 11.83
N ARG A 120 5.25 -5.09 11.83
CA ARG A 120 6.65 -4.66 11.75
C ARG A 120 6.96 -4.04 10.39
N TRP A 121 6.49 -4.62 9.29
CA TRP A 121 6.64 -4.06 7.95
C TRP A 121 5.90 -2.73 7.81
N LEU A 122 4.65 -2.67 8.27
CA LEU A 122 3.87 -1.43 8.26
C LEU A 122 4.59 -0.29 8.99
N ARG A 123 5.16 -0.56 10.17
CA ARG A 123 5.94 0.44 10.93
C ARG A 123 7.20 0.91 10.21
N ARG A 124 7.78 0.08 9.34
CA ARG A 124 8.96 0.46 8.52
C ARG A 124 8.57 1.18 7.24
N LEU A 125 7.44 0.82 6.64
CA LEU A 125 6.92 1.45 5.43
C LEU A 125 6.30 2.82 5.70
N TRP A 126 5.63 3.00 6.85
CA TRP A 126 5.05 4.29 7.23
C TRP A 126 6.03 5.48 7.14
N PRO A 127 7.22 5.46 7.77
CA PRO A 127 8.14 6.59 7.67
C PRO A 127 8.67 6.80 6.24
N LEU A 128 8.76 5.73 5.44
CA LEU A 128 9.14 5.83 4.04
C LEU A 128 8.05 6.52 3.21
N GLU A 129 6.78 6.15 3.43
CA GLU A 129 5.61 6.75 2.79
C GLU A 129 5.54 8.25 3.09
N ILE A 130 5.59 8.62 4.37
CA ILE A 130 5.55 10.02 4.79
C ILE A 130 6.75 10.80 4.23
N ALA A 131 7.96 10.25 4.28
CA ALA A 131 9.14 10.94 3.77
C ALA A 131 9.00 11.26 2.27
N VAL A 132 8.57 10.30 1.47
CA VAL A 132 8.40 10.45 0.01
C VAL A 132 7.27 11.43 -0.35
N LEU A 133 6.19 11.45 0.44
CA LEU A 133 5.10 12.42 0.26
C LEU A 133 5.50 13.85 0.68
N LEU A 134 6.46 14.00 1.59
CA LEU A 134 6.96 15.31 2.03
C LEU A 134 7.99 15.95 1.06
N VAL A 135 8.67 15.16 0.23
CA VAL A 135 9.66 15.69 -0.74
C VAL A 135 9.01 16.74 -1.66
N PRO A 136 9.56 17.96 -1.79
CA PRO A 136 8.99 18.98 -2.68
C PRO A 136 9.09 18.60 -4.17
N VAL A 137 8.09 18.90 -5.01
CA VAL A 137 6.74 19.38 -4.69
C VAL A 137 5.93 18.25 -4.03
N GLY A 138 5.36 18.50 -2.84
CA GLY A 138 4.75 17.46 -1.99
C GLY A 138 3.86 18.04 -0.88
N MET A 139 3.47 17.22 0.10
CA MET A 139 2.56 17.63 1.18
C MET A 139 3.13 18.74 2.08
N ALA A 140 4.46 18.88 2.14
CA ALA A 140 5.11 20.02 2.79
C ALA A 140 4.71 21.36 2.11
N SER A 141 4.55 21.35 0.79
CA SER A 141 4.12 22.50 0.00
C SER A 141 2.66 22.89 0.29
N VAL A 142 1.80 21.89 0.51
CA VAL A 142 0.39 22.10 0.91
C VAL A 142 0.31 22.69 2.32
N LEU A 143 1.04 22.12 3.28
CA LEU A 143 1.03 22.57 4.68
C LEU A 143 1.62 23.97 4.87
N THR A 144 2.54 24.38 4.01
CA THR A 144 3.12 25.73 4.00
C THR A 144 2.26 26.76 3.26
N GLY A 145 1.18 26.33 2.61
CA GLY A 145 0.29 27.20 1.83
C GLY A 145 0.85 27.60 0.46
N SER A 146 1.94 26.97 0.00
CA SER A 146 2.46 27.18 -1.36
C SER A 146 1.62 26.48 -2.43
N ILE A 147 0.90 25.43 -2.05
CA ILE A 147 -0.17 24.81 -2.84
C ILE A 147 -1.47 25.05 -2.08
N ASP A 148 -2.45 25.66 -2.75
CA ASP A 148 -3.80 25.79 -2.22
C ASP A 148 -4.52 24.45 -2.37
N ASP A 149 -5.01 23.90 -1.25
CA ASP A 149 -5.80 22.67 -1.27
C ASP A 149 -7.28 22.91 -1.61
N GLY A 150 -7.69 24.17 -1.84
CA GLY A 150 -9.06 24.56 -2.19
C GLY A 150 -10.04 24.53 -1.01
N TYR A 151 -9.57 24.12 0.18
CA TYR A 151 -10.36 24.01 1.41
C TYR A 151 -9.73 24.78 2.58
N GLY A 152 -8.87 25.76 2.29
CA GLY A 152 -8.25 26.62 3.31
C GLY A 152 -7.29 25.89 4.25
N GLY A 153 -6.61 24.85 3.76
CA GLY A 153 -5.67 24.03 4.53
C GLY A 153 -6.29 22.84 5.24
N LEU A 154 -7.61 22.64 5.14
CA LEU A 154 -8.31 21.52 5.77
C LEU A 154 -7.78 20.16 5.31
N LEU A 155 -7.54 20.00 4.00
CA LEU A 155 -7.08 18.73 3.44
C LEU A 155 -5.63 18.44 3.82
N GLY A 156 -4.78 19.48 3.88
CA GLY A 156 -3.42 19.38 4.41
C GLY A 156 -3.40 18.90 5.87
N TRP A 157 -4.21 19.51 6.74
CA TRP A 157 -4.31 19.11 8.15
C TRP A 157 -4.96 17.75 8.35
N PHE A 158 -5.98 17.42 7.55
CA PHE A 158 -6.58 16.09 7.56
C PHE A 158 -5.56 15.01 7.18
N TRP A 159 -4.74 15.24 6.16
CA TRP A 159 -3.63 14.35 5.81
C TRP A 159 -2.66 14.14 6.98
N ALA A 160 -2.26 15.23 7.65
CA ALA A 160 -1.36 15.15 8.80
C ALA A 160 -1.99 14.37 9.97
N ALA A 161 -3.27 14.58 10.25
CA ALA A 161 -4.02 13.83 11.26
C ALA A 161 -4.11 12.34 10.91
N CYS A 162 -4.38 11.99 9.65
CA CYS A 162 -4.38 10.61 9.16
C CYS A 162 -3.00 9.97 9.32
N ALA A 163 -1.93 10.67 8.92
CA ALA A 163 -0.56 10.18 9.03
C ALA A 163 -0.17 9.87 10.49
N ALA A 164 -0.45 10.82 11.39
CA ALA A 164 -0.20 10.67 12.83
C ALA A 164 -1.03 9.55 13.45
N THR A 165 -2.33 9.49 13.13
CA THR A 165 -3.24 8.45 13.65
C THR A 165 -2.77 7.06 13.21
N THR A 166 -2.34 6.91 11.96
CA THR A 166 -1.90 5.62 11.42
C THR A 166 -0.70 5.06 12.19
N ILE A 167 0.31 5.89 12.48
CA ILE A 167 1.49 5.42 13.22
C ILE A 167 1.16 5.12 14.68
N VAL A 168 0.33 5.95 15.33
CA VAL A 168 -0.11 5.71 16.71
C VAL A 168 -0.83 4.36 16.79
N LEU A 169 -1.81 4.11 15.92
CA LEU A 169 -2.55 2.86 15.88
C LEU A 169 -1.64 1.66 15.60
N THR A 170 -0.67 1.80 14.69
CA THR A 170 0.31 0.74 14.37
C THR A 170 1.19 0.41 15.58
N LEU A 171 1.64 1.43 16.33
CA LEU A 171 2.46 1.23 17.53
C LEU A 171 1.64 0.60 18.67
N VAL A 172 0.40 1.04 18.88
CA VAL A 172 -0.50 0.46 19.88
C VAL A 172 -0.87 -0.98 19.50
N ALA A 173 -1.12 -1.28 18.22
CA ALA A 173 -1.36 -2.64 17.75
C ALA A 173 -0.13 -3.54 18.02
N ARG A 174 1.08 -3.03 17.81
CA ARG A 174 2.30 -3.77 18.16
C ARG A 174 2.40 -4.02 19.66
N ALA A 175 2.05 -3.04 20.49
CA ALA A 175 2.05 -3.17 21.94
C ALA A 175 1.01 -4.21 22.39
N ALA A 176 -0.20 -4.17 21.86
CA ALA A 176 -1.25 -5.15 22.13
C ALA A 176 -0.80 -6.58 21.79
N LEU A 177 -0.11 -6.79 20.67
CA LEU A 177 0.40 -8.12 20.30
C LEU A 177 1.52 -8.65 21.21
N ALA A 178 2.13 -7.80 22.07
CA ALA A 178 3.08 -8.25 23.08
C ALA A 178 2.40 -8.95 24.27
N GLU A 179 1.10 -8.70 24.48
CA GLU A 179 0.35 -9.28 25.59
C GLU A 179 0.02 -10.76 25.37
N ARG A 180 0.10 -11.57 26.42
CA ARG A 180 -0.12 -13.03 26.31
C ARG A 180 -1.58 -13.40 26.06
N GLN A 181 -2.52 -12.54 26.44
CA GLN A 181 -3.95 -12.82 26.34
C GLN A 181 -4.44 -12.89 24.90
N TYR A 182 -5.34 -13.81 24.60
CA TYR A 182 -5.95 -13.91 23.26
C TYR A 182 -6.77 -12.65 22.91
N ALA A 183 -7.43 -12.05 23.91
CA ALA A 183 -8.16 -10.80 23.76
C ALA A 183 -7.29 -9.66 23.19
N ALA A 184 -5.98 -9.69 23.43
CA ALA A 184 -5.07 -8.68 22.90
C ALA A 184 -4.88 -8.80 21.38
N VAL A 185 -4.99 -10.01 20.83
CA VAL A 185 -4.99 -10.20 19.37
C VAL A 185 -6.26 -9.58 18.78
N MET A 186 -7.43 -9.81 19.39
CA MET A 186 -8.69 -9.21 18.93
C MET A 186 -8.67 -7.67 19.06
N ALA A 187 -8.03 -7.13 20.09
CA ALA A 187 -7.82 -5.69 20.20
C ALA A 187 -6.91 -5.15 19.08
N ALA A 188 -5.79 -5.84 18.82
CA ALA A 188 -4.87 -5.47 17.75
C ALA A 188 -5.55 -5.47 16.38
N THR A 189 -6.46 -6.42 16.12
CA THR A 189 -7.18 -6.46 14.85
C THR A 189 -8.11 -5.26 14.71
N GLY A 190 -8.85 -4.88 15.76
CA GLY A 190 -9.67 -3.66 15.76
C GLY A 190 -8.85 -2.39 15.51
N LEU A 191 -7.64 -2.30 16.09
CA LEU A 191 -6.72 -1.20 15.83
C LEU A 191 -6.25 -1.16 14.37
N LEU A 192 -6.01 -2.32 13.75
CA LEU A 192 -5.65 -2.41 12.33
C LEU A 192 -6.79 -2.01 11.39
N TYR A 193 -8.05 -2.22 11.77
CA TYR A 193 -9.20 -1.67 11.05
C TYR A 193 -9.21 -0.14 11.05
N LEU A 194 -8.89 0.48 12.18
CA LEU A 194 -8.77 1.95 12.25
C LEU A 194 -7.51 2.43 11.51
N ALA A 195 -6.42 1.65 11.55
CA ALA A 195 -5.19 1.97 10.86
C ALA A 195 -5.38 1.94 9.34
N ILE A 196 -6.16 1.01 8.79
CA ILE A 196 -6.44 0.99 7.35
C ILE A 196 -7.21 2.24 6.93
N LEU A 197 -8.24 2.66 7.67
CA LEU A 197 -9.01 3.87 7.36
C LEU A 197 -8.12 5.13 7.36
N SER A 198 -7.28 5.28 8.38
CA SER A 198 -6.37 6.43 8.48
C SER A 198 -5.23 6.37 7.45
N GLY A 199 -4.66 5.20 7.19
CA GLY A 199 -3.58 5.04 6.22
C GLY A 199 -4.02 5.25 4.76
N PHE A 200 -5.23 4.80 4.39
CA PHE A 200 -5.83 5.18 3.11
C PHE A 200 -6.05 6.69 3.01
N GLY A 201 -6.47 7.34 4.11
CA GLY A 201 -6.56 8.80 4.17
C GLY A 201 -5.21 9.49 3.91
N THR A 202 -4.13 8.98 4.47
CA THR A 202 -2.76 9.49 4.24
C THR A 202 -2.35 9.40 2.77
N ASP A 203 -2.59 8.27 2.10
CA ASP A 203 -2.17 8.07 0.72
C ASP A 203 -3.09 8.79 -0.29
N LEU A 204 -4.42 8.62 -0.17
CA LEU A 204 -5.38 9.14 -1.14
C LEU A 204 -5.46 10.67 -1.13
N VAL A 205 -5.45 11.29 0.05
CA VAL A 205 -5.53 12.75 0.15
C VAL A 205 -4.32 13.40 -0.51
N ALA A 206 -3.12 12.85 -0.28
CA ALA A 206 -1.92 13.37 -0.91
C ALA A 206 -1.98 13.26 -2.44
N ARG A 207 -2.51 12.15 -2.97
CA ARG A 207 -2.70 11.99 -4.42
C ARG A 207 -3.70 12.98 -4.98
N LEU A 208 -4.81 13.22 -4.29
CA LEU A 208 -5.84 14.15 -4.75
C LEU A 208 -5.34 15.60 -4.77
N VAL A 209 -4.61 16.03 -3.73
CA VAL A 209 -4.09 17.41 -3.65
C VAL A 209 -2.92 17.63 -4.60
N LEU A 210 -2.03 16.65 -4.76
CA LEU A 210 -0.83 16.81 -5.60
C LEU A 210 -1.07 16.54 -7.08
N ALA A 211 -2.24 16.02 -7.44
CA ALA A 211 -2.66 15.84 -8.84
C ALA A 211 -3.62 16.94 -9.34
N ALA A 212 -4.05 17.85 -8.45
CA ALA A 212 -4.88 19.01 -8.76
C ALA A 212 -4.01 20.20 -9.17
#